data_AF-A0A920W510-F1
#
_entry.id   AF-A0A920W510-F1
#
_cell.length_a   1.000
_cell.length_b   1.000
_cell.length_c   1.000
_cell.angle_alpha   90.00
_cell.angle_beta   90.00
_cell.angle_gamma   90.00
#
_symmetry.space_group_name_H-M   'P 1'
#
loop_
_entity.id
_entity.type
_entity.pdbx_description
1 polymer ?
#
loop_
_entity_poly.entity_id
_entity_poly.type
_entity_poly.pdbx_seq_one_letter_code
_entity_poly.pdbx_strand_id
1 'polypeptide(L)'
;MTQTVISGLMTGVGRSVDRWMRHSDVDPILKFNRDTGEVMASFGAGLFVLPHGLHVDTDGNVWVTDSMGNEAGTKGHQVFKILVPRRHLV
;
A
#
# COMPACT_ATOMS: atom_id res chain seq x y z
N MET A 1 -13.04 -11.39 -11.76
CA MET A 1 -13.67 -11.71 -10.46
C MET A 1 -12.56 -11.69 -9.40
N THR A 2 -12.58 -10.68 -8.52
CA THR A 2 -11.85 -10.51 -7.24
C THR A 2 -10.31 -10.50 -7.23
N GLN A 3 -9.72 -9.37 -6.84
CA GLN A 3 -8.36 -9.27 -6.29
C GLN A 3 -8.47 -8.84 -4.83
N THR A 4 -7.83 -9.59 -3.93
CA THR A 4 -7.62 -9.17 -2.55
C THR A 4 -6.27 -8.49 -2.49
N VAL A 5 -6.27 -7.19 -2.14
CA VAL A 5 -5.05 -6.46 -1.80
C VAL A 5 -5.08 -6.31 -0.29
N ILE A 6 -4.08 -6.86 0.38
CA ILE A 6 -3.95 -6.79 1.83
C ILE A 6 -2.91 -5.72 2.14
N SER A 7 -3.30 -4.65 2.82
CA SER A 7 -2.35 -3.83 3.55
C SER A 7 -1.83 -4.67 4.70
N GLY A 8 -0.51 -4.93 4.75
CA GLY A 8 0.10 -5.64 5.87
C GLY A 8 -0.06 -4.85 7.17
N LEU A 9 -1.07 -5.20 7.97
CA LEU A 9 -1.27 -4.66 9.31
C LEU A 9 -0.25 -5.31 10.25
N MET A 10 0.86 -4.62 10.53
CA MET A 10 1.73 -4.98 11.65
C MET A 10 1.30 -4.18 12.89
N THR A 11 0.32 -4.68 13.65
CA THR A 11 -0.06 -4.14 14.97
C THR A 11 1.00 -4.52 16.01
N GLY A 12 2.19 -3.95 15.93
CA GLY A 12 3.19 -4.03 16.99
C GLY A 12 3.14 -2.77 17.84
N VAL A 13 2.55 -2.84 19.04
CA VAL A 13 2.54 -1.71 19.97
C VAL A 13 3.94 -1.59 20.60
N GLY A 14 4.78 -0.73 20.02
CA GLY A 14 6.13 -0.45 20.54
C GLY A 14 6.87 0.62 19.72
N ARG A 15 7.60 1.52 20.39
CA ARG A 15 8.31 2.67 19.77
C ARG A 15 9.24 2.30 18.61
N SER A 16 9.70 1.05 18.57
CA SER A 16 10.55 0.52 17.49
C SER A 16 9.76 0.26 16.21
N VAL A 17 8.53 -0.26 16.30
CA VAL A 17 7.67 -0.57 15.13
C VAL A 17 7.19 0.72 14.47
N ASP A 18 6.82 1.71 15.26
CA ASP A 18 6.44 3.05 14.77
C ASP A 18 7.57 3.72 13.98
N ARG A 19 8.83 3.46 14.33
CA ARG A 19 9.99 4.01 13.63
C ARG A 19 10.20 3.34 12.26
N TRP A 20 10.04 2.02 12.21
CA TRP A 20 10.11 1.25 10.96
C TRP A 20 9.03 1.67 9.98
N MET A 21 7.79 1.86 10.44
CA MET A 21 6.67 2.30 9.60
C MET A 21 6.95 3.64 8.91
N ARG A 22 7.54 4.60 9.63
CA ARG A 22 7.81 5.96 9.11
C ARG A 22 8.90 6.03 8.02
N HIS A 23 9.76 5.02 7.92
CA HIS A 23 10.98 5.06 7.07
C HIS A 23 11.23 3.75 6.31
N SER A 24 10.18 2.97 6.04
CA SER A 24 10.33 1.68 5.34
C SER A 24 10.48 1.88 3.83
N ASP A 25 11.55 1.31 3.28
CA ASP A 25 11.76 1.15 1.83
C ASP A 25 11.16 -0.17 1.29
N VAL A 26 10.38 -0.88 2.12
CA VAL A 26 9.64 -2.07 1.70
C VAL A 26 8.32 -1.66 1.10
N ASP A 27 7.95 -2.26 -0.04
CA ASP A 27 6.64 -2.09 -0.67
C ASP A 27 5.51 -2.59 0.25
N PRO A 28 4.60 -1.71 0.72
CA PRO A 28 3.53 -2.11 1.62
C PRO A 28 2.28 -2.62 0.88
N ILE A 29 2.21 -2.42 -0.44
CA ILE A 29 1.07 -2.84 -1.26
C ILE A 29 1.47 -4.07 -2.07
N LEU A 30 0.79 -5.19 -1.82
CA LEU A 30 1.04 -6.46 -2.48
C LEU A 30 -0.21 -6.92 -3.24
N LYS A 31 0.00 -7.32 -4.50
CA LYS A 31 -1.01 -7.98 -5.32
C LYS A 31 -0.74 -9.47 -5.33
N PHE A 32 -1.74 -10.25 -4.96
CA PHE A 32 -1.65 -11.70 -4.95
C PHE A 32 -2.45 -12.34 -6.10
N ASN A 33 -1.95 -13.47 -6.60
CA ASN A 33 -2.76 -14.42 -7.32
C ASN A 33 -3.75 -15.03 -6.31
N ARG A 34 -5.04 -14.93 -6.61
CA ARG A 34 -6.09 -15.37 -5.71
C ARG A 34 -6.05 -16.89 -5.47
N ASP A 35 -5.67 -17.66 -6.48
CA ASP A 35 -5.76 -19.12 -6.45
C ASP A 35 -4.48 -19.73 -5.87
N THR A 36 -3.31 -19.19 -6.21
CA THR A 36 -2.01 -19.74 -5.77
C THR A 36 -1.43 -19.04 -4.54
N GLY A 37 -1.87 -17.82 -4.24
CA GLY A 37 -1.27 -16.98 -3.19
C GLY A 37 0.08 -16.36 -3.57
N GLU A 38 0.53 -16.53 -4.82
CA GLU A 38 1.79 -15.94 -5.29
C GLU A 38 1.72 -14.41 -5.34
N VAL A 39 2.83 -13.74 -5.02
CA VAL A 39 2.96 -12.29 -5.19
C VAL A 39 3.15 -11.97 -6.66
N MET A 40 2.17 -11.29 -7.27
CA MET A 40 2.19 -10.88 -8.67
C MET A 40 2.83 -9.50 -8.88
N ALA A 41 2.74 -8.62 -7.87
CA ALA A 41 3.34 -7.30 -7.88
C ALA A 41 3.45 -6.76 -6.45
N SER A 42 4.46 -5.91 -6.22
CA SER A 42 4.62 -5.09 -5.03
C SER A 42 4.92 -3.65 -5.45
N PHE A 43 4.40 -2.67 -4.71
CA PHE A 43 4.71 -1.25 -4.94
C PHE A 43 4.41 -0.40 -3.69
N GLY A 44 4.86 0.85 -3.72
CA GLY A 44 4.54 1.87 -2.73
C GLY A 44 5.59 2.12 -1.66
N ALA A 45 6.79 1.55 -1.79
CA ALA A 45 7.93 1.83 -0.93
C ALA A 45 8.17 3.35 -0.79
N GLY A 46 8.35 3.79 0.46
CA GLY A 46 8.62 5.19 0.80
C GLY A 46 7.48 6.19 0.52
N LEU A 47 6.31 5.77 0.01
CA LEU A 47 5.20 6.70 -0.27
C LEU A 47 4.39 7.05 0.98
N PHE A 48 4.32 6.14 1.95
CA PHE A 48 3.38 6.22 3.06
C PHE A 48 4.08 6.27 4.42
N VAL A 49 3.36 6.76 5.43
CA VAL A 49 3.72 6.63 6.85
C VAL A 49 3.01 5.43 7.46
N LEU A 50 1.68 5.34 7.28
CA LEU A 50 0.85 4.23 7.72
C LEU A 50 -0.33 4.04 6.74
N PRO A 51 -0.14 3.29 5.64
CA PRO A 51 -1.23 3.02 4.70
C PRO A 51 -2.28 2.15 5.41
N HIS A 52 -3.50 2.67 5.56
CA HIS A 52 -4.54 2.09 6.42
C HIS A 52 -5.78 1.64 5.65
N GLY A 53 -6.24 2.44 4.69
CA GLY A 53 -7.37 2.10 3.82
C GLY A 53 -6.91 1.81 2.41
N LEU A 54 -7.59 0.87 1.74
CA LEU A 54 -7.28 0.49 0.38
C LEU A 54 -8.55 0.16 -0.42
N HIS A 55 -8.62 0.65 -1.66
CA HIS A 55 -9.70 0.35 -2.59
C HIS A 55 -9.16 0.19 -4.02
N VAL A 56 -9.79 -0.66 -4.83
CA VAL A 56 -9.49 -0.82 -6.26
C VAL A 56 -10.68 -0.31 -7.05
N ASP A 57 -10.48 0.72 -7.88
CA ASP A 57 -11.56 1.28 -8.70
C ASP A 57 -11.86 0.42 -9.94
N THR A 58 -12.92 0.78 -10.67
CA THR A 58 -13.37 0.06 -11.89
C THR A 58 -12.34 0.05 -13.01
N ASP A 59 -11.40 1.00 -13.00
CA ASP A 59 -10.29 1.07 -13.95
C ASP A 59 -9.09 0.23 -13.52
N GLY A 60 -9.16 -0.37 -12.32
CA GLY A 60 -8.07 -1.16 -11.75
C GLY A 60 -6.99 -0.31 -11.08
N ASN A 61 -7.22 0.99 -10.87
CA ASN A 61 -6.31 1.82 -10.09
C ASN A 61 -6.48 1.55 -8.61
N VAL A 62 -5.41 1.76 -7.85
CA VAL A 62 -5.38 1.51 -6.41
C VAL A 62 -5.44 2.83 -5.66
N TRP A 63 -6.43 2.96 -4.79
CA TRP A 63 -6.61 4.07 -3.87
C TRP A 63 -6.11 3.66 -2.49
N VAL A 64 -5.29 4.52 -1.87
CA VAL A 64 -4.71 4.25 -0.55
C VAL A 64 -4.89 5.48 0.35
N THR A 65 -5.37 5.28 1.57
CA THR A 65 -5.41 6.33 2.61
C THR A 65 -4.27 6.13 3.60
N ASP A 66 -3.53 7.21 3.87
CA ASP A 66 -2.42 7.24 4.82
C ASP A 66 -2.86 7.91 6.12
N SER A 67 -2.95 7.14 7.20
CA SER A 67 -3.66 7.57 8.42
C SER A 67 -2.80 8.41 9.37
N MET A 68 -1.48 8.43 9.20
CA MET A 68 -0.55 9.17 10.06
C MET A 68 0.27 10.16 9.26
N GLY A 69 0.74 11.22 9.92
CA GLY A 69 1.77 12.13 9.43
C GLY A 69 3.15 11.79 9.97
N ASN A 70 4.20 12.18 9.25
CA ASN A 70 5.57 12.16 9.78
C ASN A 70 5.91 13.48 10.48
N GLU A 71 6.93 13.47 11.33
CA GLU A 71 7.38 14.65 12.09
C GLU A 71 7.82 15.81 11.18
N ALA A 72 8.37 15.48 10.01
CA ALA A 72 8.80 16.46 9.02
C ALA A 72 7.64 17.15 8.27
N GLY A 73 6.40 16.67 8.41
CA GLY A 73 5.24 17.21 7.69
C GLY A 73 5.29 17.03 6.18
N THR A 74 6.10 16.09 5.67
CA THR A 74 6.33 15.86 4.23
C THR A 74 5.54 14.69 3.66
N LYS A 75 5.06 13.79 4.53
CA LYS A 75 4.31 12.58 4.15
C LYS A 75 3.17 12.34 5.13
N GLY A 76 2.15 11.63 4.65
CA GLY A 76 1.05 11.20 5.48
C GLY A 76 -0.17 12.12 5.45
N HIS A 77 -1.26 11.69 6.08
CA HIS A 77 -2.56 12.37 6.04
C HIS A 77 -3.02 12.69 4.61
N GLN A 78 -2.79 11.74 3.70
CA GLN A 78 -3.00 11.88 2.26
C GLN A 78 -3.83 10.72 1.72
N VAL A 79 -4.47 10.97 0.57
CA VAL A 79 -5.12 9.94 -0.23
C VAL A 79 -4.42 9.87 -1.57
N PHE A 80 -3.91 8.70 -1.92
CA PHE A 80 -3.19 8.45 -3.16
C PHE A 80 -4.09 7.70 -4.14
N LYS A 81 -4.05 8.11 -5.42
CA LYS A 81 -4.50 7.28 -6.54
C LYS A 81 -3.27 6.80 -7.30
N ILE A 82 -3.04 5.50 -7.32
CA ILE A 82 -1.93 4.86 -8.00
C ILE A 82 -2.47 4.24 -9.30
N LEU A 83 -1.96 4.73 -10.42
CA LEU A 83 -2.31 4.21 -11.73
C LEU A 83 -1.63 2.86 -11.93
N VAL A 84 -2.43 1.83 -12.23
CA VAL A 84 -1.91 0.51 -12.58
C VAL A 84 -2.13 0.32 -14.08
N PRO A 85 -1.07 0.40 -14.90
CA PRO A 85 -1.22 0.28 -16.34
C PRO A 85 -1.85 -1.06 -16.72
N ARG A 86 -2.94 -1.03 -17.48
CA ARG A 86 -3.42 -2.20 -18.20
C ARG A 86 -2.40 -2.46 -19.31
N ARG A 87 -1.53 -3.46 -19.15
CA ARG A 87 -0.81 -4.01 -20.31
C ARG A 87 -1.88 -4.43 -21.33
N HIS A 88 -1.99 -3.66 -22.40
CA HIS A 88 -2.85 -4.02 -23.52
C HIS A 88 -2.26 -5.29 -24.13
N LEU A 89 -3.03 -6.36 -24.09
CA LEU A 89 -2.76 -7.55 -24.88
C LEU A 89 -3.14 -7.18 -26.32
N VAL A 90 -2.14 -7.06 -27.19
CA VAL A 90 -2.28 -7.44 -28.60
C VAL A 90 -2.01 -8.93 -28.71
#